data_AF-A0A7X4IYG3-F1
#
_entry.id   AF-A0A7X4IYG3-F1
#
_cell.length_a   1.000
_cell.length_b   1.000
_cell.length_c   1.000
_cell.angle_alpha   90.00
_cell.angle_beta   90.00
_cell.angle_gamma   90.00
#
_symmetry.space_group_name_H-M   'P 1'
#
loop_
_entity.id
_entity.type
_entity.pdbx_description
1 polymer ?
#
loop_
_entity_poly.entity_id
_entity_poly.type
_entity_poly.pdbx_seq_one_letter_code
_entity_poly.pdbx_strand_id
1 'polypeptide(L)'
;MTTRERWEQPRPARVCRPRAVFTWFAVMAALSSGCAALAGVREHSRTYWREDMGRVNPATLDAGVQMIIRKHAFRIDRREQSTQELYYESNWVERPVMAEEEVRGVSNARNRFVLRGRALEPEFGGGAVYRIVWELQNEVTTRVGRGWHPAALPEAVREEYRPVYDDLFMEVRTGVRR
;
A
#
# COMPACT_ATOMS: atom_id res chain seq x y z
N MET A 1 -43.81 42.21 5.79
CA MET A 1 -43.77 42.37 7.26
C MET A 1 -43.65 40.96 7.81
N THR A 2 -42.50 40.47 8.28
CA THR A 2 -41.73 40.94 9.43
C THR A 2 -40.28 40.46 9.31
N THR A 3 -39.35 41.40 9.40
CA THR A 3 -37.89 41.27 9.46
C THR A 3 -37.48 40.69 10.81
N ARG A 4 -36.54 39.72 10.85
CA ARG A 4 -35.80 39.38 12.07
C ARG A 4 -34.31 39.21 11.76
N GLU A 5 -33.59 40.29 12.04
CA GLU A 5 -32.15 40.39 12.18
C GLU A 5 -31.67 39.42 13.28
N ARG A 6 -30.66 38.61 12.97
CA ARG A 6 -29.90 37.88 14.00
C ARG A 6 -28.44 38.34 13.93
N TRP A 7 -28.10 39.10 14.96
CA TRP A 7 -26.85 39.75 15.28
C TRP A 7 -25.63 38.82 15.28
N GLU A 8 -24.59 39.23 14.55
CA GLU A 8 -23.22 38.76 14.74
C GLU A 8 -22.69 39.21 16.11
N GLN A 9 -22.08 38.29 16.85
CA GLN A 9 -21.34 38.63 18.07
C GLN A 9 -19.85 38.85 17.75
N PRO A 10 -19.28 40.03 18.03
CA PRO A 10 -17.84 40.22 17.98
C PRO A 10 -17.19 39.59 19.22
N ARG A 11 -16.12 38.80 19.03
CA ARG A 11 -15.24 38.40 20.13
C ARG A 11 -13.88 39.11 20.04
N PRO A 12 -13.65 40.16 20.84
CA PRO A 12 -12.29 40.60 21.14
C PRO A 12 -11.97 40.41 22.62
N ALA A 13 -10.82 39.80 22.91
CA ALA A 13 -9.85 40.35 23.86
C ALA A 13 -8.56 39.53 23.80
N ARG A 14 -7.49 40.19 23.35
CA ARG A 14 -6.12 39.70 23.47
C ARG A 14 -5.71 39.77 24.95
N VAL A 15 -5.23 38.67 25.50
CA VAL A 15 -4.50 38.70 26.77
C VAL A 15 -3.03 38.85 26.46
N CYS A 16 -2.52 40.07 26.62
CA CYS A 16 -1.10 40.33 26.80
C CYS A 16 -0.68 39.80 28.18
N ARG A 17 0.35 38.95 28.24
CA ARG A 17 1.13 38.76 29.48
C ARG A 17 2.54 39.33 29.30
N PRO A 18 3.05 40.05 30.32
CA PRO A 18 4.29 40.81 30.24
C PRO A 18 5.53 39.96 30.55
N ARG A 19 6.61 40.31 29.83
CA ARG A 19 8.03 40.48 30.22
C ARG A 19 8.63 39.62 31.35
N ALA A 20 9.54 38.76 30.89
CA ALA A 20 10.98 38.76 31.20
C ALA A 20 11.44 38.75 32.67
N VAL A 21 12.03 37.62 33.10
CA VAL A 21 13.02 37.56 34.19
C VAL A 21 14.02 36.43 33.90
N PHE A 22 15.30 36.82 33.77
CA PHE A 22 16.55 36.07 34.06
C PHE A 22 16.79 34.74 33.32
N THR A 23 17.66 34.67 32.31
CA THR A 23 19.15 34.67 32.41
C THR A 23 19.65 33.74 33.52
N TRP A 24 20.11 32.52 33.19
CA TRP A 24 21.15 31.72 33.89
C TRP A 24 21.19 30.23 33.43
N PHE A 25 21.14 29.92 32.13
CA PHE A 25 21.40 28.54 31.63
C PHE A 25 22.16 28.53 30.30
N ALA A 26 23.21 29.34 30.18
CA ALA A 26 24.07 29.40 29.00
C ALA A 26 25.30 28.47 29.04
N VAL A 27 25.38 27.51 29.98
CA VAL A 27 26.57 26.62 30.14
C VAL A 27 26.22 25.12 30.06
N MET A 28 24.94 24.76 29.92
CA MET A 28 24.47 23.37 29.73
C MET A 28 24.04 23.10 28.28
N ALA A 29 24.64 23.77 27.30
CA ALA A 29 24.32 23.64 25.88
C ALA A 29 25.43 22.98 25.03
N ALA A 30 26.50 22.49 25.65
CA ALA A 30 27.68 22.00 24.92
C ALA A 30 27.86 20.47 24.90
N LEU A 31 26.96 19.68 25.49
CA LEU A 31 27.05 18.20 25.51
C LEU A 31 25.81 17.47 24.98
N SER A 32 24.83 18.19 24.43
CA SER A 32 23.66 17.60 23.76
C SER A 32 23.74 17.63 22.24
N SER A 33 24.94 17.82 21.68
CA SER A 33 25.22 17.68 20.24
C SER A 33 25.65 16.24 19.93
N GLY A 34 24.73 15.29 20.07
CA GLY A 34 25.10 13.88 19.92
C GLY A 34 23.94 12.90 19.88
N CYS A 35 22.90 13.19 19.10
CA CYS A 35 21.95 12.17 18.62
C CYS A 35 21.07 12.74 17.50
N ALA A 36 21.65 13.51 16.57
CA ALA A 36 20.94 13.92 15.38
C ALA A 36 21.00 12.75 14.38
N ALA A 37 19.88 12.05 14.28
CA ALA A 37 19.46 11.31 13.10
C ALA A 37 20.36 10.13 12.66
N LEU A 38 20.47 9.11 13.52
CA LEU A 38 20.18 7.78 12.99
C LEU A 38 18.65 7.72 12.80
N ALA A 39 18.16 8.43 11.79
CA ALA A 39 16.89 8.08 11.17
C ALA A 39 17.18 6.72 10.53
N GLY A 40 17.14 5.68 11.36
CA GLY A 40 17.00 4.32 10.92
C GLY A 40 15.76 4.36 10.06
N VAL A 41 15.99 4.47 8.75
CA VAL A 41 15.07 3.97 7.75
C VAL A 41 14.86 2.56 8.23
N ARG A 42 13.81 2.37 9.02
CA ARG A 42 13.18 1.07 9.20
C ARG A 42 12.74 0.78 7.80
N GLU A 43 13.68 0.22 7.04
CA GLU A 43 13.43 -0.58 5.88
C GLU A 43 12.48 -1.61 6.45
N HIS A 44 11.20 -1.25 6.40
CA HIS A 44 10.13 -2.14 6.76
C HIS A 44 10.48 -3.33 5.90
N SER A 45 10.84 -4.44 6.53
CA SER A 45 11.01 -5.71 5.85
C SER A 45 9.64 -5.98 5.27
N ARG A 46 9.36 -5.40 4.10
CA ARG A 46 8.02 -5.40 3.54
C ARG A 46 7.87 -6.83 3.08
N THR A 47 7.13 -7.57 3.89
CA THR A 47 6.72 -8.95 3.64
C THR A 47 5.98 -9.08 2.31
N TYR A 48 5.58 -7.94 1.73
CA TYR A 48 4.90 -7.83 0.46
C TYR A 48 5.45 -6.67 -0.37
N TRP A 49 5.40 -6.79 -1.70
CA TRP A 49 5.63 -5.68 -2.62
C TRP A 49 4.29 -5.05 -3.01
N ARG A 50 4.12 -3.76 -2.70
CA ARG A 50 2.85 -3.04 -2.90
C ARG A 50 3.04 -1.83 -3.80
N GLU A 51 2.20 -1.74 -4.84
CA GLU A 51 2.21 -0.65 -5.81
C GLU A 51 0.79 -0.15 -6.11
N ASP A 52 0.68 1.13 -6.44
CA ASP A 52 -0.57 1.74 -6.88
C ASP A 52 -0.69 1.66 -8.40
N MET A 53 -1.77 1.04 -8.88
CA MET A 53 -2.02 0.89 -10.32
C MET A 53 -2.85 2.04 -10.90
N GLY A 54 -3.40 2.91 -10.06
CA GLY A 54 -4.21 4.04 -10.47
C GLY A 54 -5.71 3.75 -10.34
N ARG A 55 -6.50 4.37 -11.22
CA ARG A 55 -7.96 4.36 -11.17
C ARG A 55 -8.52 3.57 -12.34
N VAL A 56 -9.56 2.78 -12.11
CA VAL A 56 -10.19 2.00 -13.18
C VAL A 56 -11.66 1.71 -12.86
N ASN A 57 -12.46 1.52 -13.90
CA ASN A 57 -13.80 0.97 -13.74
C ASN A 57 -13.72 -0.57 -13.50
N PRO A 58 -14.70 -1.19 -12.83
CA PRO A 58 -14.68 -2.62 -12.55
C PRO A 58 -14.63 -3.51 -13.80
N ALA A 59 -15.30 -3.12 -14.89
CA ALA A 59 -15.41 -3.94 -16.10
C ALA A 59 -14.06 -4.07 -16.83
N THR A 60 -13.34 -2.96 -16.96
CA THR A 60 -11.99 -2.88 -17.50
C THR A 60 -11.01 -3.65 -16.62
N LEU A 61 -11.10 -3.53 -15.29
CA LEU A 61 -10.25 -4.31 -14.39
C LEU A 61 -10.48 -5.80 -14.59
N ASP A 62 -11.74 -6.25 -14.67
CA ASP A 62 -12.06 -7.65 -14.85
C ASP A 62 -11.51 -8.20 -16.17
N ALA A 63 -11.67 -7.45 -17.27
CA ALA A 63 -11.11 -7.81 -18.57
C ALA A 63 -9.57 -7.91 -18.53
N GLY A 64 -8.90 -6.94 -17.92
CA GLY A 64 -7.45 -6.94 -17.74
C GLY A 64 -6.99 -8.14 -16.91
N VAL A 65 -7.63 -8.42 -15.78
CA VAL A 65 -7.34 -9.57 -14.93
C VAL A 65 -7.49 -10.89 -15.70
N GLN A 66 -8.58 -11.07 -16.46
CA GLN A 66 -8.79 -12.27 -17.29
C GLN A 66 -7.75 -12.46 -18.39
N MET A 67 -7.21 -11.36 -18.92
CA MET A 67 -6.11 -11.43 -19.89
C MET A 67 -4.81 -11.88 -19.21
N ILE A 68 -4.47 -11.30 -18.06
CA ILE A 68 -3.24 -11.61 -17.31
C ILE A 68 -3.23 -13.06 -16.82
N ILE A 69 -4.35 -13.55 -16.29
CA ILE A 69 -4.52 -14.95 -15.86
C ILE A 69 -4.18 -15.90 -17.01
N ARG A 70 -4.71 -15.64 -18.22
CA ARG A 70 -4.46 -16.47 -19.40
C ARG A 70 -3.03 -16.37 -19.90
N LYS A 71 -2.45 -15.17 -19.92
CA LYS A 71 -1.09 -14.92 -20.43
C LYS A 71 -0.01 -15.55 -19.54
N HIS A 72 -0.19 -15.46 -18.22
CA HIS A 72 0.81 -15.88 -17.23
C HIS A 72 0.44 -17.18 -16.50
N ALA A 73 -0.59 -17.89 -16.96
CA ALA A 73 -1.06 -19.17 -16.44
C ALA A 73 -1.37 -19.18 -14.92
N PHE A 74 -1.82 -18.04 -14.37
CA PHE A 74 -2.31 -17.97 -12.99
C PHE A 74 -3.74 -18.51 -12.87
N ARG A 75 -4.19 -18.77 -11.64
CA ARG A 75 -5.59 -18.99 -11.29
C ARG A 75 -6.02 -17.96 -10.24
N ILE A 76 -7.26 -17.51 -10.30
CA ILE A 76 -7.86 -16.69 -9.22
C ILE A 76 -8.64 -17.63 -8.30
N ASP A 77 -8.25 -17.65 -7.03
CA ASP A 77 -8.91 -18.48 -6.01
C ASP A 77 -10.06 -17.74 -5.33
N ARG A 78 -9.96 -16.41 -5.22
CA ARG A 78 -11.00 -15.58 -4.58
C ARG A 78 -11.24 -14.31 -5.39
N ARG A 79 -12.53 -14.05 -5.65
CA ARG A 79 -13.03 -12.82 -6.27
C ARG A 79 -14.18 -12.30 -5.43
N GLU A 80 -14.06 -11.09 -4.92
CA GLU A 80 -15.12 -10.41 -4.18
C GLU A 80 -15.31 -9.01 -4.75
N GLN A 81 -16.57 -8.66 -4.96
CA GLN A 81 -16.94 -7.37 -5.53
C GLN A 81 -18.12 -6.82 -4.72
N SER A 82 -17.89 -5.67 -4.10
CA SER A 82 -18.91 -4.89 -3.42
C SER A 82 -18.96 -3.49 -4.04
N THR A 83 -19.89 -2.65 -3.59
CA THR A 83 -19.98 -1.24 -4.02
C THR A 83 -18.79 -0.40 -3.54
N GLN A 84 -18.09 -0.84 -2.49
CA GLN A 84 -16.99 -0.08 -1.87
C GLN A 84 -15.61 -0.69 -2.12
N GLU A 85 -15.55 -1.99 -2.38
CA GLU A 85 -14.30 -2.75 -2.44
C GLU A 85 -14.31 -3.76 -3.59
N LEU A 86 -13.17 -3.89 -4.25
CA LEU A 86 -12.85 -4.99 -5.17
C LEU A 86 -11.71 -5.80 -4.59
N TYR A 87 -11.79 -7.11 -4.68
CA TYR A 87 -10.76 -8.01 -4.21
C TYR A 87 -10.57 -9.16 -5.19
N TYR A 88 -9.34 -9.33 -5.68
CA TYR A 88 -8.93 -10.48 -6.47
C TYR A 88 -7.68 -11.07 -5.85
N GLU A 89 -7.64 -12.39 -5.70
CA GLU A 89 -6.52 -13.12 -5.12
C GLU A 89 -6.15 -14.30 -6.01
N SER A 90 -4.87 -14.37 -6.39
CA SER A 90 -4.35 -15.50 -7.13
C SER A 90 -4.18 -16.71 -6.21
N ASN A 91 -4.12 -17.90 -6.82
CA ASN A 91 -3.62 -19.07 -6.12
C ASN A 91 -2.18 -18.84 -5.65
N TRP A 92 -1.79 -19.57 -4.61
CA TRP A 92 -0.39 -19.70 -4.26
C TRP A 92 0.34 -20.49 -5.33
N VAL A 93 1.46 -19.95 -5.82
CA VAL A 93 2.37 -20.60 -6.75
C VAL A 93 3.66 -20.92 -6.00
N GLU A 94 3.96 -22.22 -5.87
CA GLU A 94 5.23 -22.67 -5.32
C GLU A 94 6.37 -22.34 -6.27
N ARG A 95 7.53 -22.01 -5.71
CA ARG A 95 8.73 -21.68 -6.47
C ARG A 95 9.97 -22.30 -5.83
N PRO A 96 11.08 -22.41 -6.57
CA PRO A 96 12.36 -22.74 -5.98
C PRO A 96 12.74 -21.74 -4.87
N VAL A 97 13.37 -22.28 -3.83
CA VAL A 97 13.97 -21.48 -2.75
C VAL A 97 15.19 -20.75 -3.31
N MET A 98 15.29 -19.45 -3.05
CA MET A 98 16.44 -18.66 -3.49
C MET A 98 17.66 -18.90 -2.58
N ALA A 99 18.87 -18.69 -3.10
CA ALA A 99 20.11 -18.90 -2.33
C ALA A 99 20.11 -18.14 -0.98
N GLU A 100 19.61 -16.90 -0.96
CA GLU A 100 19.51 -16.08 0.27
C GLU A 100 18.51 -16.65 1.29
N GLU A 101 17.46 -17.31 0.82
CA GLU A 101 16.45 -17.95 1.66
C GLU A 101 16.95 -19.29 2.21
N GLU A 102 17.71 -20.03 1.41
CA GLU A 102 18.34 -21.28 1.83
C GLU A 102 19.34 -21.06 2.97
N VAL A 103 20.14 -19.99 2.90
CA VAL A 103 21.03 -19.56 4.00
C VAL A 103 20.26 -19.28 5.29
N ARG A 104 18.99 -18.89 5.18
CA ARG A 104 18.07 -18.65 6.33
C ARG A 104 17.31 -19.91 6.76
N GLY A 105 17.60 -21.07 6.18
CA GLY A 105 16.97 -22.34 6.53
C GLY A 105 15.55 -22.53 5.98
N VAL A 106 15.18 -21.76 4.95
CA VAL A 106 13.93 -21.95 4.22
C VAL A 106 13.98 -23.27 3.45
N SER A 107 12.90 -24.05 3.53
CA SER A 107 12.73 -25.32 2.84
C SER A 107 11.81 -25.22 1.62
N ASN A 108 10.74 -24.43 1.70
CA ASN A 108 9.81 -24.20 0.60
C ASN A 108 9.41 -22.72 0.56
N ALA A 109 9.09 -22.22 -0.63
CA ALA A 109 8.62 -20.85 -0.83
C ALA A 109 7.46 -20.80 -1.82
N ARG A 110 6.53 -19.88 -1.61
CA ARG A 110 5.38 -19.65 -2.49
C ARG A 110 5.01 -18.18 -2.52
N ASN A 111 4.51 -17.74 -3.66
CA ASN A 111 4.02 -16.38 -3.83
C ASN A 111 2.56 -16.37 -4.28
N ARG A 112 1.86 -15.28 -3.98
CA ARG A 112 0.58 -14.94 -4.59
C ARG A 112 0.50 -13.44 -4.77
N PHE A 113 -0.27 -12.99 -5.75
CA PHE A 113 -0.62 -11.58 -5.84
C PHE A 113 -2.07 -11.35 -5.45
N VAL A 114 -2.32 -10.15 -4.94
CA VAL A 114 -3.62 -9.67 -4.52
C VAL A 114 -3.85 -8.30 -5.15
N LEU A 115 -5.03 -8.12 -5.72
CA LEU A 115 -5.51 -6.82 -6.16
C LEU A 115 -6.58 -6.33 -5.21
N ARG A 116 -6.40 -5.11 -4.71
CA ARG A 116 -7.37 -4.45 -3.85
C ARG A 116 -7.82 -3.15 -4.50
N GLY A 117 -9.11 -3.05 -4.79
CA GLY A 117 -9.74 -1.83 -5.24
C GLY A 117 -10.54 -1.19 -4.12
N ARG A 118 -10.41 0.13 -3.95
CA ARG A 118 -11.29 0.93 -3.09
C ARG A 118 -12.07 1.91 -3.95
N ALA A 119 -13.39 1.93 -3.79
CA ALA A 119 -14.26 2.86 -4.50
C ALA A 119 -13.84 4.30 -4.19
N LEU A 120 -13.78 5.12 -5.22
CA LEU A 120 -13.69 6.57 -5.09
C LEU A 120 -15.11 7.12 -4.98
N GLU A 121 -15.27 8.27 -4.30
CA GLU A 121 -16.57 8.95 -4.27
C GLU A 121 -17.06 9.18 -5.71
N PRO A 122 -18.33 8.91 -6.00
CA PRO A 122 -18.87 9.08 -7.34
C PRO A 122 -18.79 10.57 -7.74
N GLU A 123 -17.89 10.90 -8.66
CA GLU A 123 -17.91 12.18 -9.36
C GLU A 123 -19.11 12.17 -10.30
N PHE A 124 -20.17 12.90 -9.91
CA PHE A 124 -21.39 13.23 -10.64
C PHE A 124 -21.57 12.55 -12.02
N GLY A 125 -22.28 11.42 -12.04
CA GLY A 125 -22.80 10.81 -13.27
C GLY A 125 -21.83 9.91 -14.05
N GLY A 126 -20.55 9.83 -13.65
CA GLY A 126 -19.63 8.79 -14.12
C GLY A 126 -19.86 7.49 -13.34
N GLY A 127 -19.75 6.33 -14.00
CA GLY A 127 -19.88 5.03 -13.34
C GLY A 127 -18.89 4.83 -12.18
N ALA A 128 -19.04 3.74 -11.42
CA ALA A 128 -18.17 3.48 -10.27
C ALA A 128 -16.68 3.36 -10.70
N VAL A 129 -15.81 4.13 -10.05
CA VAL A 129 -14.35 4.12 -10.26
C VAL A 129 -13.65 3.67 -8.99
N TYR A 130 -12.66 2.81 -9.11
CA TYR A 130 -11.89 2.26 -7.99
C TYR A 130 -10.42 2.62 -8.13
N ARG A 131 -9.77 2.96 -7.01
CA ARG A 131 -8.31 3.03 -6.92
C ARG A 131 -7.77 1.64 -6.64
N ILE A 132 -6.91 1.12 -7.51
CA ILE A 132 -6.40 -0.25 -7.48
C ILE A 132 -4.98 -0.27 -6.92
N VAL A 133 -4.75 -1.21 -6.03
CA VAL A 133 -3.45 -1.50 -5.43
C VAL A 133 -3.11 -2.96 -5.73
N TRP A 134 -1.89 -3.16 -6.22
CA TRP A 134 -1.26 -4.47 -6.35
C TRP A 134 -0.46 -4.79 -5.11
N GLU A 135 -0.53 -6.04 -4.67
CA GLU A 135 0.25 -6.57 -3.56
C GLU A 135 0.76 -7.97 -3.90
N LEU A 136 2.09 -8.16 -3.96
CA LEU A 136 2.72 -9.47 -4.09
C LEU A 136 3.19 -9.95 -2.71
N GLN A 137 2.70 -11.11 -2.27
CA GLN A 137 2.98 -11.70 -0.97
C GLN A 137 3.91 -12.91 -1.11
N ASN A 138 4.83 -13.08 -0.16
CA ASN A 138 5.73 -14.23 -0.05
C ASN A 138 5.47 -14.99 1.26
N GLU A 139 5.27 -16.30 1.15
CA GLU A 139 5.23 -17.20 2.30
C GLU A 139 6.29 -18.29 2.13
N VAL A 140 6.91 -18.65 3.25
CA VAL A 140 7.92 -19.69 3.28
C VAL A 140 7.66 -20.67 4.43
N THR A 141 8.22 -21.86 4.31
CA THR A 141 8.35 -22.80 5.42
C THR A 141 9.83 -22.97 5.74
N THR A 142 10.16 -23.21 7.01
CA THR A 142 11.53 -23.58 7.42
C THR A 142 11.62 -25.07 7.70
N ARG A 143 12.84 -25.62 7.79
CA ARG A 143 13.04 -27.03 8.18
C ARG A 143 12.59 -27.32 9.62
N VAL A 144 12.64 -26.31 10.49
CA VAL A 144 12.36 -26.45 11.94
C VAL A 144 10.91 -26.12 12.26
N GLY A 145 10.29 -25.18 11.54
CA GLY A 145 8.91 -24.76 11.74
C GLY A 145 7.91 -25.59 10.93
N ARG A 146 6.77 -25.94 11.55
CA ARG A 146 5.63 -26.52 10.83
C ARG A 146 4.64 -25.42 10.50
N GLY A 147 4.61 -25.01 9.24
CA GLY A 147 3.62 -24.06 8.73
C GLY A 147 4.22 -23.01 7.79
N TRP A 148 3.35 -22.49 6.92
CA TRP A 148 3.65 -21.33 6.09
C TRP A 148 3.62 -20.08 6.93
N HIS A 149 4.67 -19.28 6.83
CA HIS A 149 4.73 -17.98 7.48
C HIS A 149 5.13 -16.90 6.48
N PRO A 150 4.59 -15.68 6.63
CA PRO A 150 4.99 -14.56 5.78
C PRO A 150 6.50 -14.28 5.91
N ALA A 151 7.17 -13.98 4.81
CA ALA A 151 8.59 -13.65 4.79
C ALA A 151 8.88 -12.42 3.92
N ALA A 152 10.07 -11.82 4.10
CA ALA A 152 10.52 -10.76 3.22
C ALA A 152 10.54 -11.26 1.76
N LEU A 153 10.07 -10.44 0.83
CA LEU A 153 10.07 -10.77 -0.60
C LEU A 153 11.50 -10.56 -1.16
N PRO A 154 12.17 -11.59 -1.72
CA PRO A 154 13.46 -11.41 -2.39
C PRO A 154 13.33 -10.53 -3.64
N GLU A 155 14.36 -9.74 -3.96
CA GLU A 155 14.33 -8.84 -5.13
C GLU A 155 14.18 -9.63 -6.45
N ALA A 156 14.82 -10.79 -6.55
CA ALA A 156 14.69 -11.66 -7.73
C ALA A 156 13.24 -12.06 -8.01
N VAL A 157 12.43 -12.28 -6.96
CA VAL A 157 11.00 -12.61 -7.11
C VAL A 157 10.22 -11.37 -7.56
N ARG A 158 10.59 -10.18 -7.09
CA ARG A 158 9.98 -8.94 -7.58
C ARG A 158 10.23 -8.77 -9.08
N GLU A 159 11.45 -8.98 -9.53
CA GLU A 159 11.81 -8.88 -10.94
C GLU A 159 11.11 -9.95 -11.79
N GLU A 160 10.95 -11.17 -11.28
CA GLU A 160 10.17 -12.22 -11.94
C GLU A 160 8.70 -11.83 -12.14
N TYR A 161 8.08 -11.17 -11.15
CA TYR A 161 6.68 -10.72 -11.22
C TYR A 161 6.51 -9.33 -11.85
N ARG A 162 7.60 -8.64 -12.19
CA ARG A 162 7.56 -7.32 -12.81
C ARG A 162 6.76 -7.32 -14.12
N PRO A 163 6.95 -8.26 -15.06
CA PRO A 163 6.19 -8.26 -16.31
C PRO A 163 4.68 -8.44 -16.09
N VAL A 164 4.29 -9.25 -15.09
CA VAL A 164 2.88 -9.46 -14.72
C VAL A 164 2.26 -8.15 -14.24
N TYR A 165 2.98 -7.45 -13.35
CA TYR A 165 2.59 -6.13 -12.86
C TYR A 165 2.49 -5.12 -14.00
N ASP A 166 3.51 -5.02 -14.86
CA ASP A 166 3.58 -4.04 -15.94
C ASP A 166 2.47 -4.23 -16.97
N ASP A 167 2.19 -5.49 -17.38
CA ASP A 167 1.10 -5.80 -18.29
C ASP A 167 -0.25 -5.36 -17.68
N LEU A 168 -0.51 -5.69 -16.40
CA LEU A 168 -1.75 -5.33 -15.74
C LEU A 168 -1.87 -3.82 -15.54
N PHE A 169 -0.76 -3.17 -15.16
CA PHE A 169 -0.68 -1.72 -15.01
C PHE A 169 -1.02 -1.01 -16.33
N MET A 170 -0.51 -1.52 -17.45
CA MET A 170 -0.80 -0.97 -18.77
C MET A 170 -2.28 -1.13 -19.16
N GLU A 171 -2.91 -2.27 -18.86
CA GLU A 171 -4.35 -2.46 -19.08
C GLU A 171 -5.18 -1.49 -18.23
N VAL A 172 -4.85 -1.37 -16.94
CA VAL A 172 -5.50 -0.45 -16.02
C VAL A 172 -5.38 0.99 -16.52
N ARG A 173 -4.18 1.40 -16.98
CA ARG A 173 -3.91 2.77 -17.43
C ARG A 173 -4.57 3.10 -18.77
N THR A 174 -4.63 2.15 -19.70
CA THR A 174 -5.18 2.38 -21.05
C THR A 174 -6.71 2.33 -21.06
N GLY A 175 -7.31 1.48 -20.22
CA GLY A 175 -8.76 1.33 -20.17
C GLY A 175 -9.53 2.52 -19.59
N VAL A 176 -8.84 3.52 -19.00
CA VAL A 176 -9.46 4.80 -18.57
C VAL A 176 -9.84 5.70 -19.75
N ARG A 177 -9.33 5.45 -20.97
CA ARG A 177 -9.53 6.33 -22.14
C ARG A 177 -10.67 5.90 -23.08
N ARG A 178 -11.41 4.84 -22.78
CA ARG A 178 -12.55 4.37 -23.58
C ARG A 178 -13.85 4.64 -22.83
#